data_AF-A0A5J4VS91-F1
#
_entry.id   AF-A0A5J4VS91-F1
#
_cell.length_a   1.000
_cell.length_b   1.000
_cell.length_c   1.000
_cell.angle_alpha   90.00
_cell.angle_beta   90.00
_cell.angle_gamma   90.00
#
_symmetry.space_group_name_H-M   'P 1'
#
loop_
_entity.id
_entity.type
_entity.pdbx_description
1 polymer ?
#
loop_
_entity_poly.entity_id
_entity_poly.type
_entity_poly.pdbx_seq_one_letter_code
_entity_poly.pdbx_strand_id
1 'polypeptide(L)'
;MQPNATDPLLLGAGSLILHGLTPALDLMQFAGEVGSVSILIVNAGDFRHLLKSLAHIPYTGKLSNVNIYVSERSPEALARLLLHLRMSENTELSAMERAEIILDSYGNLNITENTLQYINSSVPILRSFLFGDCQPFLEQIDYSLLKSKDVDRIKDILKRWKEDGEKESEFDVTKKLETRLTEYYGKRYDYRRNVVDWDLHMKLYSLEADIIHTKEFQTWRNDGLAFPMREGAHTKTNHTLVSVLEGSVGYWGDIVGGPFYGFGFECDDGQLWKTADGKHVHNSGQVSVQNIKELLAKCDIRWKQIVQLNKSKVKSEIDEKEKEQESSISSSSSSSSSSSSSSSSSSSSSIPIPSLNLFPQINIHLLLGEFPDVLRDPIFNGLFDVICLDSTSAKEFNIVNQLCRANAPNQIEIEKEKEKEKQRKEKEKEQLKAILQQRRQGK
;
A
#
# COMPACT_ATOMS: atom_id res chain seq x y z
N MET A 1 -28.49 -28.30 -3.60
CA MET A 1 -27.54 -28.02 -2.50
C MET A 1 -27.56 -26.51 -2.27
N GLN A 2 -27.87 -26.09 -1.05
CA GLN A 2 -27.94 -24.67 -0.70
C GLN A 2 -26.59 -23.98 -0.96
N PRO A 3 -26.56 -22.76 -1.53
CA PRO A 3 -25.34 -21.98 -1.67
C PRO A 3 -24.97 -21.42 -0.28
N ASN A 4 -24.32 -22.24 0.54
CA ASN A 4 -23.98 -21.89 1.91
C ASN A 4 -22.55 -21.37 1.98
N ALA A 5 -22.43 -20.20 2.62
CA ALA A 5 -21.21 -19.54 3.10
C ALA A 5 -20.20 -19.15 2.01
N THR A 6 -20.02 -17.85 1.83
CA THR A 6 -18.94 -17.21 1.08
C THR A 6 -17.60 -17.95 1.28
N ASP A 7 -16.99 -18.41 0.19
CA ASP A 7 -15.79 -19.25 0.23
C ASP A 7 -14.65 -18.52 0.97
N PRO A 8 -14.03 -19.12 2.00
CA PRO A 8 -12.90 -18.52 2.72
C PRO A 8 -11.71 -18.17 1.82
N LEU A 9 -11.58 -18.79 0.64
CA LEU A 9 -10.56 -18.41 -0.36
C LEU A 9 -10.84 -17.07 -1.05
N LEU A 10 -12.10 -16.63 -1.08
CA LEU A 10 -12.53 -15.38 -1.69
C LEU A 10 -12.57 -14.20 -0.71
N LEU A 11 -12.64 -14.48 0.60
CA LEU A 11 -12.69 -13.45 1.66
C LEU A 11 -11.47 -13.43 2.58
N GLY A 12 -10.59 -14.43 2.47
CA GLY A 12 -9.55 -14.71 3.45
C GLY A 12 -10.09 -15.39 4.71
N ALA A 13 -9.24 -16.19 5.35
CA ALA A 13 -9.51 -16.85 6.64
C ALA A 13 -8.75 -16.16 7.79
N GLY A 14 -8.94 -14.86 7.91
CA GLY A 14 -8.35 -14.01 8.94
C GLY A 14 -9.41 -13.17 9.65
N SER A 15 -9.16 -12.83 10.91
CA SER A 15 -9.96 -11.84 11.64
C SER A 15 -9.47 -10.41 11.37
N LEU A 16 -8.22 -10.27 10.93
CA LEU A 16 -7.61 -9.01 10.51
C LEU A 16 -7.31 -9.05 9.02
N ILE A 17 -7.66 -7.97 8.32
CA ILE A 17 -7.33 -7.77 6.91
C ILE A 17 -5.97 -7.05 6.88
N LEU A 18 -4.94 -7.73 6.37
CA LEU A 18 -3.55 -7.23 6.34
C LEU A 18 -2.98 -7.13 4.92
N HIS A 19 -3.75 -7.60 3.94
CA HIS A 19 -3.53 -7.53 2.50
C HIS A 19 -4.89 -7.65 1.78
N GLY A 20 -5.03 -6.97 0.64
CA GLY A 20 -6.25 -7.00 -0.17
C GLY A 20 -6.34 -8.21 -1.10
N LEU A 21 -7.55 -8.50 -1.59
CA LEU A 21 -7.87 -9.70 -2.41
C LEU A 21 -8.07 -9.36 -3.90
N THR A 22 -7.53 -8.23 -4.32
CA THR A 22 -7.69 -7.71 -5.68
C THR A 22 -6.35 -7.16 -6.17
N PRO A 23 -6.13 -7.04 -7.48
CA PRO A 23 -4.97 -6.32 -8.01
C PRO A 23 -5.03 -4.84 -7.65
N ALA A 24 -3.87 -4.21 -7.50
CA ALA A 24 -3.78 -2.77 -7.30
C ALA A 24 -4.49 -2.02 -8.44
N LEU A 25 -5.37 -1.09 -8.09
CA LEU A 25 -6.07 -0.21 -9.04
C LEU A 25 -5.47 1.20 -9.01
N ASP A 26 -5.33 1.80 -10.19
CA ASP A 26 -5.06 3.23 -10.33
C ASP A 26 -6.39 4.00 -10.22
N LEU A 27 -6.66 4.56 -9.04
CA LEU A 27 -7.94 5.21 -8.76
C LEU A 27 -8.11 6.54 -9.52
N MET A 28 -7.03 7.12 -10.04
CA MET A 28 -7.10 8.34 -10.83
C MET A 28 -7.72 8.15 -12.21
N GLN A 29 -7.67 6.93 -12.77
CA GLN A 29 -8.30 6.62 -14.06
C GLN A 29 -9.83 6.77 -14.01
N PHE A 30 -10.40 6.63 -12.82
CA PHE A 30 -11.83 6.71 -12.60
C PHE A 30 -12.31 8.10 -12.20
N ALA A 31 -11.37 9.00 -11.88
CA ALA A 31 -11.64 10.39 -11.56
C ALA A 31 -11.93 11.22 -12.82
N GLY A 32 -12.86 12.18 -12.69
CA GLY A 32 -13.24 13.10 -13.76
C GLY A 32 -12.11 14.00 -14.28
N GLU A 33 -12.42 14.83 -15.29
CA GLU A 33 -11.42 15.62 -16.02
C GLU A 33 -11.07 16.98 -15.40
N VAL A 34 -11.85 17.51 -14.44
CA VAL A 34 -11.67 18.90 -14.00
C VAL A 34 -11.77 19.06 -12.48
N GLY A 35 -10.78 19.73 -11.89
CA GLY A 35 -10.85 20.28 -10.52
C GLY A 35 -10.15 19.45 -9.45
N SER A 36 -10.59 19.61 -8.20
CA SER A 36 -10.07 18.85 -7.04
C SER A 36 -10.74 17.48 -6.96
N VAL A 37 -9.94 16.41 -6.92
CA VAL A 37 -10.38 15.02 -6.87
C VAL A 37 -10.36 14.54 -5.41
N SER A 38 -11.44 13.92 -4.96
CA SER A 38 -11.53 13.28 -3.65
C SER A 38 -11.77 11.78 -3.82
N ILE A 39 -10.86 10.96 -3.32
CA ILE A 39 -10.86 9.50 -3.45
C ILE A 39 -11.03 8.90 -2.06
N LEU A 40 -11.89 7.90 -1.90
CA LEU A 40 -12.03 7.13 -0.68
C LEU A 40 -11.61 5.68 -0.93
N ILE A 41 -10.68 5.17 -0.11
CA ILE A 41 -10.26 3.78 -0.06
C ILE A 41 -10.79 3.20 1.25
N VAL A 42 -11.64 2.17 1.18
CA VAL A 42 -12.26 1.56 2.36
C VAL A 42 -11.77 0.13 2.53
N ASN A 43 -11.20 -0.14 3.71
CA ASN A 43 -10.77 -1.46 4.19
C ASN A 43 -9.92 -2.24 3.17
N ALA A 44 -8.97 -1.55 2.52
CA ALA A 44 -8.04 -2.22 1.61
C ALA A 44 -7.07 -3.13 2.37
N GLY A 45 -6.83 -2.84 3.66
CA GLY A 45 -5.92 -3.58 4.54
C GLY A 45 -4.44 -3.43 4.18
N ASP A 46 -4.13 -2.73 3.09
CA ASP A 46 -2.79 -2.43 2.61
C ASP A 46 -2.73 -1.14 1.78
N PHE A 47 -1.54 -0.85 1.26
CA PHE A 47 -1.23 0.40 0.57
C PHE A 47 -1.21 0.28 -0.96
N ARG A 48 -1.68 -0.83 -1.56
CA ARG A 48 -1.48 -1.11 -2.99
C ARG A 48 -2.19 -0.13 -3.93
N HIS A 49 -3.46 0.16 -3.64
CA HIS A 49 -4.26 1.13 -4.38
C HIS A 49 -3.68 2.54 -4.24
N LEU A 50 -3.25 2.88 -3.01
CA LEU A 50 -2.62 4.14 -2.71
C LEU A 50 -1.31 4.28 -3.49
N LEU A 51 -0.40 3.30 -3.42
CA LEU A 51 0.89 3.34 -4.12
C LEU A 51 0.72 3.44 -5.64
N LYS A 52 -0.16 2.64 -6.24
CA LYS A 52 -0.40 2.67 -7.70
C LYS A 52 -0.96 4.03 -8.13
N SER A 53 -1.93 4.56 -7.39
CA SER A 53 -2.49 5.89 -7.66
C SER A 53 -1.43 6.99 -7.48
N LEU A 54 -0.65 6.99 -6.40
CA LEU A 54 0.44 7.95 -6.17
C LEU A 54 1.48 7.93 -7.29
N ALA A 55 1.85 6.74 -7.77
CA ALA A 55 2.79 6.57 -8.85
C ALA A 55 2.25 7.08 -10.20
N HIS A 56 0.94 7.08 -10.41
CA HIS A 56 0.30 7.45 -11.69
C HIS A 56 -0.21 8.89 -11.72
N ILE A 57 -0.58 9.51 -10.58
CA ILE A 57 -1.04 10.91 -10.47
C ILE A 57 -0.18 11.87 -11.33
N PRO A 58 1.17 11.86 -11.25
CA PRO A 58 1.99 12.80 -12.01
C PRO A 58 1.88 12.65 -13.53
N TYR A 59 1.49 11.49 -14.02
CA TYR A 59 1.43 11.14 -15.45
C TYR A 59 0.04 11.34 -16.04
N THR A 60 -0.96 11.67 -15.23
CA THR A 60 -2.33 11.94 -15.70
C THR A 60 -2.43 13.21 -16.55
N GLY A 61 -1.44 14.11 -16.47
CA GLY A 61 -1.51 15.43 -17.10
C GLY A 61 -2.56 16.37 -16.50
N LYS A 62 -3.24 15.95 -15.42
CA LYS A 62 -4.28 16.70 -14.72
C LYS A 62 -3.65 17.49 -13.57
N LEU A 63 -3.74 18.82 -13.61
CA LEU A 63 -3.39 19.70 -12.49
C LEU A 63 -4.56 19.77 -11.50
N SER A 64 -4.71 18.72 -10.69
CA SER A 64 -5.79 18.59 -9.71
C SER A 64 -5.22 18.42 -8.31
N ASN A 65 -5.77 19.14 -7.33
CA ASN A 65 -5.57 18.77 -5.92
C ASN A 65 -6.28 17.44 -5.67
N VAL A 66 -5.56 16.45 -5.15
CA VAL A 66 -6.04 15.10 -4.89
C VAL A 66 -6.09 14.88 -3.38
N ASN A 67 -7.28 14.59 -2.84
CA ASN A 67 -7.48 14.24 -1.45
C ASN A 67 -7.83 12.76 -1.38
N ILE A 68 -6.96 11.94 -0.82
CA ILE A 68 -7.13 10.49 -0.70
C ILE A 68 -7.46 10.18 0.76
N TYR A 69 -8.64 9.65 1.01
CA TYR A 69 -9.09 9.24 2.33
C TYR A 69 -8.89 7.74 2.44
N VAL A 70 -8.11 7.29 3.41
CA VAL A 70 -7.87 5.87 3.67
C VAL A 70 -8.56 5.50 4.96
N SER A 71 -9.63 4.72 4.86
CA SER A 71 -10.43 4.24 5.97
C SER A 71 -10.12 2.78 6.24
N GLU A 72 -9.63 2.49 7.45
CA GLU A 72 -9.35 1.13 7.90
C GLU A 72 -10.11 0.80 9.18
N ARG A 73 -10.38 -0.49 9.38
CA ARG A 73 -11.05 -0.99 10.59
C ARG A 73 -10.10 -1.13 11.77
N SER A 74 -8.85 -1.54 11.51
CA SER A 74 -7.88 -1.86 12.56
C SER A 74 -6.72 -0.85 12.60
N PRO A 75 -6.26 -0.44 13.80
CA PRO A 75 -5.11 0.42 13.92
C PRO A 75 -3.82 -0.25 13.42
N GLU A 76 -3.74 -1.58 13.41
CA GLU A 76 -2.65 -2.35 12.82
C GLU A 76 -2.53 -2.12 11.31
N ALA A 77 -3.65 -2.07 10.58
CA ALA A 77 -3.64 -1.81 9.15
C ALA A 77 -3.14 -0.39 8.85
N LEU A 78 -3.58 0.63 9.60
CA LEU A 78 -3.05 1.99 9.46
C LEU A 78 -1.57 2.11 9.83
N ALA A 79 -1.12 1.43 10.90
CA ALA A 79 0.29 1.40 11.26
C ALA A 79 1.14 0.79 10.12
N ARG A 80 0.65 -0.30 9.49
CA ARG A 80 1.32 -0.94 8.35
C ARG A 80 1.33 -0.04 7.12
N LEU A 81 0.23 0.66 6.84
CA LEU A 81 0.14 1.66 5.78
C LEU A 81 1.24 2.72 5.94
N LEU A 82 1.37 3.29 7.13
CA LEU A 82 2.41 4.28 7.44
C LEU A 82 3.83 3.72 7.26
N LEU A 83 4.06 2.49 7.71
CA LEU A 83 5.34 1.80 7.54
C LEU A 83 5.70 1.59 6.06
N HIS A 84 4.77 1.08 5.25
CA HIS A 84 5.02 0.84 3.83
C HIS A 84 5.18 2.15 3.04
N LEU A 85 4.46 3.21 3.41
CA LEU A 85 4.70 4.55 2.88
C LEU A 85 6.11 5.03 3.23
N ARG A 86 6.54 4.89 4.48
CA ARG A 86 7.91 5.24 4.88
C ARG A 86 8.98 4.41 4.17
N MET A 87 8.72 3.12 3.93
CA MET A 87 9.58 2.27 3.12
C MET A 87 9.68 2.81 1.69
N SER A 88 8.55 3.15 1.07
CA SER A 88 8.49 3.63 -0.31
C SER A 88 9.26 4.92 -0.57
N GLU A 89 9.36 5.80 0.44
CA GLU A 89 10.02 7.10 0.38
C GLU A 89 11.55 7.02 0.37
N ASN A 90 12.14 5.97 0.95
CA ASN A 90 13.56 5.99 1.25
C ASN A 90 14.44 5.82 0.00
N THR A 91 14.71 6.96 -0.64
CA THR A 91 15.54 7.07 -1.86
C THR A 91 17.03 6.82 -1.62
N GLU A 92 17.47 6.60 -0.37
CA GLU A 92 18.84 6.14 -0.10
C GLU A 92 19.04 4.70 -0.57
N LEU A 93 17.98 3.90 -0.55
CA LEU A 93 17.93 2.55 -1.12
C LEU A 93 17.56 2.61 -2.61
N SER A 94 17.91 1.57 -3.37
CA SER A 94 17.39 1.39 -4.72
C SER A 94 15.91 1.01 -4.70
N ALA A 95 15.19 1.29 -5.79
CA ALA A 95 13.79 0.85 -5.94
C ALA A 95 13.63 -0.68 -5.83
N MET A 96 14.67 -1.44 -6.18
CA MET A 96 14.69 -2.89 -6.03
C MET A 96 14.76 -3.30 -4.55
N GLU A 97 15.72 -2.76 -3.80
CA GLU A 97 15.87 -3.07 -2.36
C GLU A 97 14.63 -2.67 -1.57
N ARG A 98 14.03 -1.50 -1.90
CA ARG A 98 12.75 -1.09 -1.30
C ARG A 98 11.63 -2.06 -1.63
N ALA A 99 11.51 -2.52 -2.88
CA ALA A 99 10.48 -3.48 -3.27
C ALA A 99 10.61 -4.80 -2.51
N GLU A 100 11.84 -5.29 -2.32
CA GLU A 100 12.14 -6.49 -1.53
C GLU A 100 11.77 -6.31 -0.06
N ILE A 101 12.23 -5.24 0.60
CA ILE A 101 11.90 -4.94 2.01
C ILE A 101 10.39 -4.81 2.22
N ILE A 102 9.70 -4.12 1.30
CA ILE A 102 8.24 -3.98 1.35
C ILE A 102 7.57 -5.33 1.25
N LEU A 103 7.95 -6.19 0.30
CA LEU A 103 7.32 -7.51 0.14
C LEU A 103 7.61 -8.44 1.30
N ASP A 104 8.82 -8.37 1.84
CA ASP A 104 9.23 -9.11 3.03
C ASP A 104 8.32 -8.74 4.22
N SER A 105 8.16 -7.44 4.52
CA SER A 105 7.26 -6.99 5.59
C SER A 105 5.76 -7.19 5.28
N TYR A 106 5.39 -7.17 4.00
CA TYR A 106 4.00 -7.26 3.55
C TYR A 106 3.41 -8.64 3.76
N GLY A 107 4.10 -9.69 3.35
CA GLY A 107 3.51 -11.03 3.21
C GLY A 107 4.18 -12.18 3.97
N ASN A 108 5.39 -11.97 4.51
CA ASN A 108 6.14 -13.04 5.16
C ASN A 108 5.99 -12.99 6.68
N LEU A 109 5.68 -14.13 7.31
CA LEU A 109 5.65 -14.24 8.77
C LEU A 109 7.03 -14.11 9.40
N ASN A 110 8.04 -14.63 8.74
CA ASN A 110 9.43 -14.40 9.11
C ASN A 110 10.10 -13.57 8.02
N ILE A 111 10.81 -12.53 8.44
CA ILE A 111 11.51 -11.56 7.60
C ILE A 111 13.02 -11.71 7.76
N THR A 112 13.74 -11.06 6.87
CA THR A 112 15.20 -10.95 6.95
C THR A 112 15.63 -9.96 8.05
N GLU A 113 16.87 -10.11 8.52
CA GLU A 113 17.49 -9.17 9.46
C GLU A 113 17.51 -7.73 8.92
N ASN A 114 17.74 -7.55 7.62
CA ASN A 114 17.75 -6.23 6.98
C ASN A 114 16.38 -5.55 7.08
N THR A 115 15.30 -6.29 6.79
CA THR A 115 13.93 -5.80 6.93
C THR A 115 13.61 -5.44 8.38
N LEU A 116 14.01 -6.26 9.34
CA LEU A 116 13.82 -5.97 10.77
C LEU A 116 14.54 -4.68 11.19
N GLN A 117 15.81 -4.49 10.78
CA GLN A 117 16.56 -3.27 11.04
C GLN A 117 15.91 -2.04 10.41
N TYR A 118 15.36 -2.19 9.20
CA TYR A 118 14.61 -1.12 8.54
C TYR A 118 13.35 -0.74 9.34
N ILE A 119 12.59 -1.71 9.81
CA ILE A 119 11.40 -1.47 10.65
C ILE A 119 11.81 -0.74 11.94
N ASN A 120 12.85 -1.23 12.63
CA ASN A 120 13.33 -0.66 13.89
C ASN A 120 13.82 0.80 13.76
N SER A 121 14.44 1.15 12.63
CA SER A 121 14.86 2.52 12.32
C SER A 121 13.70 3.42 11.87
N SER A 122 12.65 2.84 11.27
CA SER A 122 11.45 3.57 10.84
C SER A 122 10.51 3.93 12.00
N VAL A 123 10.41 3.06 13.01
CA VAL A 123 9.48 3.26 14.16
C VAL A 123 9.67 4.61 14.87
N PRO A 124 10.88 5.06 15.25
CA PRO A 124 11.06 6.35 15.90
C PRO A 124 10.58 7.53 15.05
N ILE A 125 10.81 7.47 13.73
CA ILE A 125 10.42 8.52 12.78
C ILE A 125 8.89 8.61 12.70
N LEU A 126 8.22 7.47 12.53
CA LEU A 126 6.75 7.40 12.47
C LEU A 126 6.11 7.86 13.78
N ARG A 127 6.69 7.49 14.93
CA ARG A 127 6.19 7.92 16.24
C ARG A 127 6.34 9.43 16.43
N SER A 128 7.51 10.00 16.09
CA SER A 128 7.78 11.44 16.17
C SER A 128 6.78 12.24 15.31
N PHE A 129 6.50 11.77 14.09
CA PHE A 129 5.44 12.33 13.25
C PHE A 129 4.07 12.35 13.95
N LEU A 130 3.64 11.23 14.54
CA LEU A 130 2.36 11.18 15.25
C LEU A 130 2.35 12.01 16.55
N PHE A 131 3.50 12.45 17.06
CA PHE A 131 3.60 13.42 18.16
C PHE A 131 3.48 14.88 17.69
N GLY A 132 3.42 15.11 16.37
CA GLY A 132 3.33 16.45 15.78
C GLY A 132 4.69 17.03 15.38
N ASP A 133 5.77 16.25 15.47
CA ASP A 133 7.08 16.67 14.95
C ASP A 133 7.09 16.48 13.43
N CYS A 134 6.93 17.56 12.67
CA CYS A 134 6.81 17.50 11.21
C CYS A 134 8.05 16.84 10.56
N GLN A 135 7.82 15.82 9.75
CA GLN A 135 8.81 15.24 8.83
C GLN A 135 8.33 15.46 7.38
N PRO A 136 9.21 15.88 6.45
CA PRO A 136 8.83 16.35 5.11
C PRO A 136 7.84 15.48 4.32
N PHE A 137 8.04 14.17 4.25
CA PHE A 137 7.15 13.26 3.50
C PHE A 137 5.83 12.97 4.19
N LEU A 138 5.80 13.09 5.51
CA LEU A 138 4.58 12.84 6.28
C LEU A 138 3.70 14.09 6.36
N GLU A 139 4.16 15.25 5.86
CA GLU A 139 3.35 16.48 5.78
C GLU A 139 2.10 16.34 4.90
N GLN A 140 2.11 15.41 3.94
CA GLN A 140 0.92 15.10 3.14
C GLN A 140 -0.08 14.23 3.87
N ILE A 141 0.35 13.55 4.94
CA ILE A 141 -0.51 12.64 5.69
C ILE A 141 -1.18 13.43 6.80
N ASP A 142 -2.48 13.63 6.65
CA ASP A 142 -3.34 14.25 7.63
C ASP A 142 -4.02 13.17 8.49
N TYR A 143 -3.69 13.17 9.77
CA TYR A 143 -4.33 12.31 10.77
C TYR A 143 -5.27 13.07 11.71
N SER A 144 -5.63 14.33 11.40
CA SER A 144 -6.51 15.17 12.22
C SER A 144 -7.93 14.60 12.39
N LEU A 145 -8.37 13.75 11.46
CA LEU A 145 -9.66 13.06 11.51
C LEU A 145 -9.64 11.83 12.44
N LEU A 146 -8.46 11.41 12.93
CA LEU A 146 -8.36 10.34 13.92
C LEU A 146 -8.65 10.87 15.33
N LYS A 147 -9.32 10.05 16.15
CA LYS A 147 -9.50 10.35 17.57
C LYS A 147 -8.15 10.23 18.28
N SER A 148 -7.88 11.07 19.28
CA SER A 148 -6.61 11.04 20.01
C SER A 148 -6.29 9.65 20.60
N LYS A 149 -7.30 8.94 21.11
CA LYS A 149 -7.15 7.56 21.61
C LYS A 149 -6.68 6.57 20.54
N ASP A 150 -7.04 6.80 19.27
CA ASP A 150 -6.72 5.93 18.16
C ASP A 150 -5.31 6.22 17.66
N VAL A 151 -4.89 7.50 17.68
CA VAL A 151 -3.50 7.91 17.47
C VAL A 151 -2.58 7.27 18.53
N ASP A 152 -2.98 7.28 19.80
CA ASP A 152 -2.19 6.66 20.88
C ASP A 152 -2.09 5.14 20.71
N ARG A 153 -3.16 4.47 20.26
CA ARG A 153 -3.12 3.04 19.92
C ARG A 153 -2.14 2.74 18.79
N ILE A 154 -2.10 3.55 17.74
CA ILE A 154 -1.14 3.39 16.63
C ILE A 154 0.30 3.59 17.15
N LYS A 155 0.54 4.60 18.00
CA LYS A 155 1.85 4.83 18.63
C LYS A 155 2.30 3.65 19.49
N ASP A 156 1.38 3.04 20.23
CA ASP A 156 1.64 1.86 21.04
C ASP A 156 1.97 0.63 20.19
N ILE A 157 1.27 0.43 19.07
CA ILE A 157 1.57 -0.64 18.10
C ILE A 157 2.98 -0.47 17.53
N LEU A 158 3.32 0.73 17.05
CA LEU A 158 4.66 1.03 16.52
C LEU A 158 5.74 0.79 17.58
N LYS A 159 5.49 1.19 18.83
CA LYS A 159 6.40 0.94 19.96
C LYS A 159 6.63 -0.56 20.16
N ARG A 160 5.55 -1.36 20.19
CA ARG A 160 5.63 -2.83 20.35
C ARG A 160 6.43 -3.49 19.23
N TRP A 161 6.25 -3.08 17.97
CA TRP A 161 7.03 -3.67 16.86
C TRP A 161 8.54 -3.58 17.09
N LYS A 162 9.02 -2.46 17.62
CA LYS A 162 10.43 -2.29 17.96
C LYS A 162 10.82 -3.09 19.21
N GLU A 163 10.06 -2.97 20.30
CA GLU A 163 10.38 -3.66 21.55
C GLU A 163 10.36 -5.19 21.42
N ASP A 164 9.38 -5.73 20.70
CA ASP A 164 9.26 -7.16 20.45
C ASP A 164 10.30 -7.65 19.44
N GLY A 165 10.61 -6.83 18.42
CA GLY A 165 11.70 -7.09 17.48
C GLY A 165 13.09 -7.14 18.13
N GLU A 166 13.30 -6.37 19.20
CA GLU A 166 14.52 -6.43 20.03
C GLU A 166 14.55 -7.66 20.97
N LYS A 167 13.37 -8.24 21.28
CA LYS A 167 13.19 -9.41 22.18
C LYS A 167 12.81 -10.68 21.41
N GLU A 168 13.36 -10.84 20.22
CA GLU A 168 12.98 -11.88 19.27
C GLU A 168 12.98 -13.31 19.85
N SER A 169 13.89 -13.61 20.78
CA SER A 169 14.02 -14.95 21.39
C SER A 169 12.79 -15.41 22.20
N GLU A 170 11.88 -14.49 22.54
CA GLU A 170 10.72 -14.77 23.39
C GLU A 170 9.45 -15.16 22.61
N PHE A 171 9.41 -14.92 21.29
CA PHE A 171 8.20 -15.12 20.49
C PHE A 171 8.47 -15.77 19.12
N ASP A 172 7.86 -16.94 18.92
CA ASP A 172 7.94 -17.71 17.67
C ASP A 172 6.57 -17.71 16.97
N VAL A 173 6.46 -16.87 15.93
CA VAL A 173 5.23 -16.74 15.13
C VAL A 173 4.89 -18.04 14.38
N THR A 174 5.88 -18.86 14.04
CA THR A 174 5.70 -20.15 13.35
C THR A 174 4.86 -21.09 14.18
N LYS A 175 5.12 -21.15 15.50
CA LYS A 175 4.30 -21.95 16.43
C LYS A 175 2.86 -21.45 16.52
N LYS A 176 2.65 -20.13 16.44
CA LYS A 176 1.30 -19.54 16.43
C LYS A 176 0.55 -19.84 15.14
N LEU A 177 1.25 -19.81 14.00
CA LEU A 177 0.70 -20.26 12.73
C LEU A 177 0.31 -21.74 12.81
N GLU A 178 1.20 -22.60 13.29
CA GLU A 178 0.97 -24.05 13.43
C GLU A 178 -0.30 -24.36 14.24
N THR A 179 -0.52 -23.65 15.36
CA THR A 179 -1.77 -23.75 16.13
C THR A 179 -2.98 -23.41 15.27
N ARG A 180 -2.98 -22.27 14.56
CA ARG A 180 -4.10 -21.89 13.68
C ARG A 180 -4.32 -22.87 12.54
N LEU A 181 -3.27 -23.40 11.94
CA LEU A 181 -3.39 -24.40 10.88
C LEU A 181 -3.98 -25.71 11.41
N THR A 182 -3.56 -26.14 12.61
CA THR A 182 -4.10 -27.33 13.28
C THR A 182 -5.59 -27.17 13.54
N GLU A 183 -6.02 -26.02 14.05
CA GLU A 183 -7.43 -25.68 14.28
C GLU A 183 -8.22 -25.62 12.97
N TYR A 184 -7.69 -24.95 11.94
CA TYR A 184 -8.34 -24.77 10.65
C TYR A 184 -8.54 -26.09 9.89
N TYR A 185 -7.50 -26.93 9.80
CA TYR A 185 -7.58 -28.19 9.05
C TYR A 185 -8.24 -29.32 9.87
N GLY A 186 -8.12 -29.27 11.20
CA GLY A 186 -8.63 -30.29 12.10
C GLY A 186 -8.16 -31.69 11.70
N LYS A 187 -9.10 -32.61 11.47
CA LYS A 187 -8.80 -34.00 11.06
C LYS A 187 -8.04 -34.12 9.73
N ARG A 188 -8.01 -33.07 8.92
CA ARG A 188 -7.31 -33.06 7.61
C ARG A 188 -5.88 -32.53 7.73
N TYR A 189 -5.40 -32.17 8.92
CA TYR A 189 -4.10 -31.53 9.13
C TYR A 189 -2.93 -32.34 8.54
N ASP A 190 -2.93 -33.66 8.74
CA ASP A 190 -1.89 -34.57 8.22
C ASP A 190 -1.91 -34.67 6.70
N TYR A 191 -3.08 -34.46 6.08
CA TYR A 191 -3.30 -34.49 4.63
C TYR A 191 -3.37 -33.08 4.01
N ARG A 192 -3.01 -32.04 4.76
CA ARG A 192 -3.22 -30.64 4.34
C ARG A 192 -2.54 -30.29 3.02
N ARG A 193 -1.41 -30.94 2.68
CA ARG A 193 -0.74 -30.74 1.38
C ARG A 193 -1.68 -31.01 0.21
N ASN A 194 -2.50 -32.05 0.30
CA ASN A 194 -3.49 -32.38 -0.73
C ASN A 194 -4.64 -31.37 -0.74
N VAL A 195 -5.03 -30.84 0.42
CA VAL A 195 -6.05 -29.78 0.52
C VAL A 195 -5.55 -28.49 -0.11
N VAL A 196 -4.31 -28.10 0.18
CA VAL A 196 -3.64 -26.91 -0.38
C VAL A 196 -3.53 -27.01 -1.90
N ASP A 197 -3.10 -28.16 -2.41
CA ASP A 197 -3.00 -28.40 -3.86
C ASP A 197 -4.38 -28.32 -4.54
N TRP A 198 -5.40 -28.94 -3.93
CA TRP A 198 -6.77 -28.87 -4.42
C TRP A 198 -7.33 -27.45 -4.39
N ASP A 199 -7.09 -26.69 -3.31
CA ASP A 199 -7.50 -25.28 -3.18
C ASP A 199 -6.89 -24.42 -4.30
N LEU A 200 -5.60 -24.59 -4.59
CA LEU A 200 -4.93 -23.89 -5.68
C LEU A 200 -5.55 -24.23 -7.04
N HIS A 201 -5.60 -25.52 -7.38
CA HIS A 201 -6.00 -25.95 -8.72
C HIS A 201 -7.49 -25.80 -8.99
N MET A 202 -8.34 -26.04 -7.99
CA MET A 202 -9.79 -26.02 -8.19
C MET A 202 -10.41 -24.67 -7.90
N LYS A 203 -9.79 -23.84 -7.06
CA LYS A 203 -10.34 -22.52 -6.71
C LYS A 203 -9.53 -21.39 -7.29
N LEU A 204 -8.25 -21.25 -6.94
CA LEU A 204 -7.45 -20.11 -7.39
C LEU A 204 -7.29 -20.10 -8.92
N TYR A 205 -6.97 -21.22 -9.54
CA TYR A 205 -6.84 -21.28 -11.00
C TYR A 205 -8.16 -21.07 -11.73
N SER A 206 -9.31 -21.35 -11.08
CA SER A 206 -10.63 -20.99 -11.64
C SER A 206 -10.87 -19.48 -11.68
N LEU A 207 -10.07 -18.71 -10.95
CA LEU A 207 -10.06 -17.25 -10.89
C LEU A 207 -8.90 -16.64 -11.70
N GLU A 208 -8.33 -17.38 -12.66
CA GLU A 208 -7.20 -16.92 -13.49
C GLU A 208 -5.93 -16.59 -12.67
N ALA A 209 -5.75 -17.27 -11.53
CA ALA A 209 -4.57 -17.13 -10.66
C ALA A 209 -3.46 -18.14 -10.99
N ASP A 210 -3.34 -18.60 -12.24
CA ASP A 210 -2.38 -19.63 -12.66
C ASP A 210 -0.92 -19.16 -12.68
N ILE A 211 -0.69 -17.85 -12.49
CA ILE A 211 0.61 -17.24 -12.18
C ILE A 211 1.15 -17.65 -10.80
N ILE A 212 0.27 -18.12 -9.89
CA ILE A 212 0.68 -18.66 -8.59
C ILE A 212 1.18 -20.08 -8.77
N HIS A 213 2.47 -20.30 -8.52
CA HIS A 213 3.07 -21.62 -8.65
C HIS A 213 2.77 -22.51 -7.44
N THR A 214 2.56 -23.81 -7.68
CA THR A 214 2.26 -24.80 -6.62
C THR A 214 3.24 -24.74 -5.44
N LYS A 215 4.55 -24.64 -5.74
CA LYS A 215 5.58 -24.58 -4.69
C LYS A 215 5.45 -23.32 -3.83
N GLU A 216 5.19 -22.16 -4.44
CA GLU A 216 5.08 -20.89 -3.71
C GLU A 216 3.85 -20.89 -2.80
N PHE A 217 2.72 -21.38 -3.32
CA PHE A 217 1.47 -21.45 -2.57
C PHE A 217 1.58 -22.44 -1.41
N GLN A 218 2.21 -23.59 -1.64
CA GLN A 218 2.46 -24.59 -0.59
C GLN A 218 3.42 -24.05 0.48
N THR A 219 4.52 -23.40 0.09
CA THR A 219 5.46 -22.80 1.06
C THR A 219 4.76 -21.74 1.91
N TRP A 220 3.99 -20.84 1.31
CA TRP A 220 3.24 -19.84 2.07
C TRP A 220 2.17 -20.46 2.99
N ARG A 221 1.35 -21.39 2.49
CA ARG A 221 0.26 -22.02 3.27
C ARG A 221 0.75 -22.81 4.49
N ASN A 222 1.99 -23.31 4.45
CA ASN A 222 2.54 -24.12 5.54
C ASN A 222 3.49 -23.32 6.45
N ASP A 223 4.32 -22.46 5.86
CA ASP A 223 5.44 -21.82 6.57
C ASP A 223 5.24 -20.30 6.71
N GLY A 224 4.22 -19.72 6.05
CA GLY A 224 3.96 -18.28 6.08
C GLY A 224 4.95 -17.45 5.26
N LEU A 225 5.70 -18.08 4.35
CA LEU A 225 6.67 -17.42 3.47
C LEU A 225 6.08 -17.25 2.05
N ALA A 226 5.64 -16.03 1.72
CA ALA A 226 5.05 -15.69 0.42
C ALA A 226 6.09 -15.23 -0.61
N PHE A 227 7.01 -14.36 -0.19
CA PHE A 227 7.96 -13.69 -1.04
C PHE A 227 9.38 -14.04 -0.59
N PRO A 228 9.99 -15.12 -1.10
CA PRO A 228 11.38 -15.43 -0.75
C PRO A 228 12.33 -14.37 -1.33
N MET A 229 13.13 -13.75 -0.47
CA MET A 229 14.17 -12.79 -0.88
C MET A 229 15.34 -13.47 -1.59
N ARG A 230 16.03 -12.70 -2.44
CA ARG A 230 17.24 -13.16 -3.15
C ARG A 230 18.39 -13.46 -2.20
N GLU A 231 18.49 -12.66 -1.14
CA GLU A 231 19.56 -12.71 -0.14
C GLU A 231 18.96 -12.65 1.26
N GLY A 232 19.63 -13.29 2.22
CA GLY A 232 19.22 -13.30 3.61
C GLY A 232 18.27 -14.43 3.99
N ALA A 233 18.45 -14.96 5.20
CA ALA A 233 17.56 -15.96 5.77
C ALA A 233 16.38 -15.29 6.48
N HIS A 234 15.20 -15.90 6.37
CA HIS A 234 13.96 -15.41 6.96
C HIS A 234 13.83 -15.99 8.36
N THR A 235 14.63 -15.46 9.28
CA THR A 235 14.72 -15.98 10.66
C THR A 235 13.96 -15.12 11.66
N LYS A 236 13.67 -13.87 11.30
CA LYS A 236 13.18 -12.85 12.23
C LYS A 236 11.67 -12.78 12.21
N THR A 237 11.00 -12.79 13.37
CA THR A 237 9.54 -12.64 13.39
C THR A 237 9.11 -11.29 12.82
N ASN A 238 8.15 -11.31 11.90
CA ASN A 238 7.49 -10.12 11.40
C ASN A 238 6.40 -9.64 12.37
N HIS A 239 6.78 -8.82 13.35
CA HIS A 239 5.86 -8.26 14.33
C HIS A 239 4.77 -7.36 13.71
N THR A 240 4.96 -6.90 12.46
CA THR A 240 3.94 -6.11 11.75
C THR A 240 2.73 -6.93 11.32
N LEU A 241 2.82 -8.26 11.32
CA LEU A 241 1.71 -9.18 11.05
C LEU A 241 1.09 -9.75 12.34
N VAL A 242 1.69 -9.47 13.49
CA VAL A 242 1.26 -9.99 14.79
C VAL A 242 0.30 -9.00 15.44
N SER A 243 -0.79 -9.52 16.00
CA SER A 243 -1.74 -8.74 16.79
C SER A 243 -2.24 -9.53 17.99
N VAL A 244 -2.94 -8.85 18.90
CA VAL A 244 -3.56 -9.44 20.08
C VAL A 244 -5.07 -9.49 19.85
N LEU A 245 -5.60 -10.70 19.71
CA LEU A 245 -7.04 -10.94 19.54
C LEU A 245 -7.51 -11.90 20.61
N GLU A 246 -8.62 -11.58 21.27
CA GLU A 246 -9.23 -12.42 22.32
C GLU A 246 -8.24 -12.82 23.44
N GLY A 247 -7.29 -11.95 23.76
CA GLY A 247 -6.27 -12.19 24.78
C GLY A 247 -5.10 -13.09 24.34
N SER A 248 -5.04 -13.47 23.06
CA SER A 248 -3.96 -14.27 22.49
C SER A 248 -3.15 -13.48 21.45
N VAL A 249 -1.82 -13.54 21.58
CA VAL A 249 -0.87 -12.93 20.63
C VAL A 249 -0.56 -13.91 19.52
N GLY A 250 -0.71 -13.49 18.26
CA GLY A 250 -0.45 -14.34 17.10
C GLY A 250 -0.71 -13.66 15.75
N TYR A 251 -0.55 -14.45 14.69
CA TYR A 251 -0.91 -14.04 13.34
C TYR A 251 -2.41 -14.26 13.11
N TRP A 252 -3.17 -13.18 13.02
CA TRP A 252 -4.63 -13.20 12.83
C TRP A 252 -5.07 -12.84 11.40
N GLY A 253 -4.12 -12.77 10.47
CA GLY A 253 -4.36 -12.55 9.05
C GLY A 253 -4.87 -13.79 8.30
N ASP A 254 -4.93 -13.68 6.98
CA ASP A 254 -5.35 -14.78 6.12
C ASP A 254 -4.37 -15.95 6.14
N ILE A 255 -4.88 -17.17 6.30
CA ILE A 255 -4.09 -18.39 6.22
C ILE A 255 -4.44 -19.21 4.97
N VAL A 256 -5.33 -18.74 4.10
CA VAL A 256 -5.96 -19.49 3.01
C VAL A 256 -5.62 -18.99 1.59
N GLY A 257 -5.84 -17.71 1.26
CA GLY A 257 -5.64 -17.16 -0.09
C GLY A 257 -4.29 -16.45 -0.27
N GLY A 258 -3.86 -15.69 0.73
CA GLY A 258 -2.54 -15.12 0.85
C GLY A 258 -2.33 -13.81 0.11
N PRO A 259 -1.12 -13.23 0.26
CA PRO A 259 -0.84 -11.84 -0.13
C PRO A 259 -0.54 -11.66 -1.63
N PHE A 260 -0.85 -12.63 -2.48
CA PHE A 260 -0.41 -12.65 -3.88
C PHE A 260 -1.17 -11.67 -4.77
N TYR A 261 -2.44 -11.41 -4.47
CA TYR A 261 -3.32 -10.61 -5.33
C TYR A 261 -2.87 -9.18 -5.51
N GLY A 262 -2.35 -8.57 -4.44
CA GLY A 262 -2.17 -7.12 -4.39
C GLY A 262 -1.25 -6.59 -5.49
N PHE A 263 -0.14 -7.30 -5.72
CA PHE A 263 0.88 -6.92 -6.70
C PHE A 263 1.26 -8.04 -7.67
N GLY A 264 0.73 -9.26 -7.55
CA GLY A 264 1.22 -10.43 -8.31
C GLY A 264 0.44 -10.79 -9.58
N PHE A 265 -0.65 -10.09 -9.88
CA PHE A 265 -1.66 -10.55 -10.85
C PHE A 265 -1.82 -9.67 -12.09
N GLU A 266 -1.27 -8.47 -12.09
CA GLU A 266 -1.24 -7.57 -13.24
C GLU A 266 0.19 -7.13 -13.47
N CYS A 267 0.66 -7.01 -14.70
CA CYS A 267 1.98 -6.45 -14.97
C CYS A 267 2.03 -5.90 -16.39
N ASP A 268 2.62 -4.71 -16.54
CA ASP A 268 2.84 -4.07 -17.84
C ASP A 268 3.95 -4.79 -18.64
N ASP A 269 4.87 -5.47 -17.95
CA ASP A 269 5.96 -6.24 -18.59
C ASP A 269 5.46 -7.59 -19.12
N GLY A 270 5.16 -7.62 -20.42
CA GLY A 270 4.76 -8.83 -21.15
C GLY A 270 5.76 -10.00 -21.06
N GLN A 271 7.04 -9.77 -20.71
CA GLN A 271 8.01 -10.85 -20.53
C GLN A 271 7.67 -11.75 -19.34
N LEU A 272 7.05 -11.18 -18.29
CA LEU A 272 6.68 -11.93 -17.08
C LEU A 272 5.48 -12.85 -17.31
N TRP A 273 4.71 -12.63 -18.38
CA TRP A 273 3.57 -13.47 -18.75
C TRP A 273 3.93 -14.61 -19.71
N LYS A 274 5.22 -14.79 -20.04
CA LYS A 274 5.66 -15.89 -20.91
C LYS A 274 5.30 -17.24 -20.33
N THR A 275 4.82 -18.12 -21.21
CA THR A 275 4.49 -19.50 -20.87
C THR A 275 5.43 -20.49 -21.57
N ALA A 276 5.85 -21.52 -20.85
CA ALA A 276 6.52 -22.71 -21.40
C ALA A 276 5.72 -23.95 -20.96
N ASP A 277 5.45 -24.86 -21.89
CA ASP A 277 4.66 -26.08 -21.63
C ASP A 277 3.30 -25.83 -20.96
N GLY A 278 2.64 -24.72 -21.33
CA GLY A 278 1.33 -24.33 -20.79
C GLY A 278 1.36 -23.84 -19.34
N LYS A 279 2.53 -23.50 -18.80
CA LYS A 279 2.70 -22.89 -17.47
C LYS A 279 3.49 -21.59 -17.57
N HIS A 280 3.24 -20.66 -16.66
CA HIS A 280 4.04 -19.45 -16.59
C HIS A 280 5.50 -19.76 -16.22
N VAL A 281 6.43 -19.07 -16.88
CA VAL A 281 7.86 -19.16 -16.59
C VAL A 281 8.18 -18.41 -15.29
N HIS A 282 7.49 -17.29 -15.10
CA HIS A 282 7.61 -16.44 -13.92
C HIS A 282 6.43 -16.65 -12.98
N ASN A 283 6.61 -16.29 -11.72
CA ASN A 283 5.60 -16.49 -10.68
C ASN A 283 5.10 -15.17 -10.09
N SER A 284 4.03 -15.25 -9.28
CA SER A 284 3.38 -14.06 -8.71
C SER A 284 4.31 -13.21 -7.83
N GLY A 285 5.28 -13.84 -7.17
CA GLY A 285 6.32 -13.17 -6.39
C GLY A 285 7.24 -12.30 -7.25
N GLN A 286 7.72 -12.83 -8.38
CA GLN A 286 8.53 -12.07 -9.34
C GLN A 286 7.75 -10.91 -9.96
N VAL A 287 6.47 -11.13 -10.28
CA VAL A 287 5.55 -10.09 -10.75
C VAL A 287 5.38 -8.99 -9.70
N SER A 288 5.16 -9.38 -8.44
CA SER A 288 5.04 -8.45 -7.31
C SER A 288 6.26 -7.55 -7.15
N VAL A 289 7.47 -8.13 -7.20
CA VAL A 289 8.73 -7.38 -7.11
C VAL A 289 8.86 -6.39 -8.26
N GLN A 290 8.59 -6.83 -9.49
CA GLN A 290 8.68 -5.96 -10.67
C GLN A 290 7.71 -4.77 -10.55
N ASN A 291 6.45 -5.03 -10.20
CA ASN A 291 5.43 -4.01 -10.11
C ASN A 291 5.75 -2.97 -9.04
N ILE A 292 6.09 -3.40 -7.82
CA ILE A 292 6.43 -2.44 -6.76
C ILE A 292 7.67 -1.63 -7.18
N LYS A 293 8.70 -2.27 -7.73
CA LYS A 293 9.90 -1.58 -8.23
C LYS A 293 9.54 -0.50 -9.27
N GLU A 294 8.67 -0.80 -10.22
CA GLU A 294 8.24 0.16 -11.24
C GLU A 294 7.42 1.32 -10.65
N LEU A 295 6.50 1.02 -9.73
CA LEU A 295 5.73 2.05 -9.03
C LEU A 295 6.65 2.97 -8.22
N LEU A 296 7.61 2.41 -7.49
CA LEU A 296 8.62 3.17 -6.75
C LEU A 296 9.50 4.00 -7.68
N ALA A 297 9.93 3.47 -8.81
CA ALA A 297 10.71 4.21 -9.79
C ALA A 297 9.91 5.40 -10.37
N LYS A 298 8.62 5.23 -10.63
CA LYS A 298 7.70 6.30 -11.06
C LYS A 298 7.60 7.39 -9.98
N CYS A 299 7.50 7.01 -8.70
CA CYS A 299 7.52 7.94 -7.57
C CYS A 299 8.88 8.68 -7.46
N ASP A 300 10.01 7.99 -7.61
CA ASP A 300 11.36 8.58 -7.52
C ASP A 300 11.63 9.64 -8.58
N ILE A 301 11.16 9.41 -9.81
CA ILE A 301 11.29 10.41 -10.88
C ILE A 301 10.59 11.71 -10.46
N ARG A 302 9.39 11.58 -9.90
CA ARG A 302 8.62 12.74 -9.43
C ARG A 302 9.30 13.43 -8.26
N TRP A 303 9.81 12.66 -7.29
CA TRP A 303 10.60 13.16 -6.18
C TRP A 303 11.74 14.06 -6.66
N LYS A 304 12.54 13.56 -7.61
CA LYS A 304 13.68 14.28 -8.18
C LYS A 304 13.24 15.59 -8.86
N GLN A 305 12.15 15.56 -9.61
CA GLN A 305 11.60 16.75 -10.26
C GLN A 305 11.19 17.82 -9.24
N ILE A 306 10.54 17.45 -8.14
CA ILE A 306 10.08 18.41 -7.11
C ILE A 306 11.27 19.01 -6.37
N VAL A 307 12.24 18.19 -5.99
CA VAL A 307 13.46 18.68 -5.36
C VAL A 307 14.18 19.68 -6.26
N GLN A 308 14.24 19.43 -7.58
CA GLN A 308 14.80 20.38 -8.54
C GLN A 308 13.99 21.68 -8.62
N LEU A 309 12.66 21.60 -8.72
CA LEU A 309 11.77 22.77 -8.76
C LEU A 309 11.90 23.64 -7.50
N ASN A 310 11.99 23.02 -6.32
CA ASN A 310 12.15 23.75 -5.06
C ASN A 310 13.54 24.39 -4.96
N LYS A 311 14.61 23.73 -5.41
CA LYS A 311 15.94 24.34 -5.51
C LYS A 311 15.93 25.59 -6.42
N SER A 312 15.21 25.54 -7.55
CA SER A 312 15.07 26.71 -8.42
C SER A 312 14.25 27.83 -7.79
N LYS A 313 13.17 27.53 -7.04
CA LYS A 313 12.35 28.53 -6.33
C LYS A 313 13.14 29.24 -5.23
N VAL A 314 13.87 28.47 -4.41
CA VAL A 314 14.72 29.05 -3.35
C VAL A 314 15.80 29.94 -3.96
N LYS A 315 16.38 29.52 -5.09
CA LYS A 315 17.36 30.35 -5.81
C LYS A 315 16.74 31.65 -6.33
N SER A 316 15.54 31.60 -6.93
CA SER A 316 14.87 32.83 -7.40
C SER A 316 14.47 33.77 -6.27
N GLU A 317 14.03 33.24 -5.12
CA GLU A 317 13.69 34.07 -3.95
C GLU A 317 14.92 34.74 -3.32
N ILE A 318 16.08 34.09 -3.37
CA ILE A 318 17.37 34.67 -2.95
C ILE A 318 17.79 35.76 -3.93
N ASP A 319 17.74 35.48 -5.24
CA ASP A 319 18.09 36.43 -6.30
C ASP A 319 17.17 37.67 -6.29
N GLU A 320 15.88 37.51 -5.93
CA GLU A 320 14.92 38.62 -5.76
C GLU A 320 15.21 39.44 -4.49
N LYS A 321 15.52 38.80 -3.36
CA LYS A 321 15.90 39.50 -2.12
C LYS A 321 17.23 40.25 -2.26
N GLU A 322 18.18 39.70 -3.00
CA GLU A 322 19.45 40.38 -3.30
C GLU A 322 19.22 41.59 -4.21
N LYS A 323 18.33 41.50 -5.21
CA LYS A 323 17.93 42.65 -6.04
C LYS A 323 17.15 43.72 -5.27
N GLU A 324 16.28 43.33 -4.34
CA GLU A 324 15.58 44.27 -3.46
C GLU A 324 16.54 44.98 -2.49
N GLN A 325 17.56 44.27 -1.98
CA GLN A 325 18.64 44.87 -1.19
C GLN A 325 19.54 45.81 -2.00
N GLU A 326 19.93 45.45 -3.23
CA GLU A 326 20.70 46.35 -4.10
C GLU A 326 19.91 47.60 -4.50
N SER A 327 18.60 47.47 -4.74
CA SER A 327 17.74 48.61 -5.06
C SER A 327 17.54 49.57 -3.86
N SER A 328 17.52 49.05 -2.64
CA SER A 328 17.40 49.87 -1.41
C SER A 328 18.73 50.53 -1.01
N ILE A 329 19.88 49.89 -1.26
CA ILE A 329 21.22 50.47 -1.03
C ILE A 329 21.50 51.63 -2.00
N SER A 330 20.89 51.64 -3.19
CA SER A 330 21.01 52.75 -4.15
C SER A 330 20.33 54.06 -3.71
N SER A 331 19.52 54.02 -2.64
CA SER A 331 18.79 55.18 -2.10
C SER A 331 19.37 55.79 -0.81
N SER A 332 20.47 55.22 -0.28
CA SER A 332 21.10 55.72 0.95
C SER A 332 22.62 55.66 0.89
N SER A 333 23.21 56.48 0.02
CA SER A 333 24.65 56.79 0.09
C SER A 333 24.86 58.09 0.87
N SER A 334 25.01 58.00 2.20
CA SER A 334 25.81 58.96 2.95
C SER A 334 26.23 58.46 4.34
N SER A 335 27.55 58.54 4.54
CA SER A 335 28.31 58.65 5.79
C SER A 335 28.55 57.43 6.70
N SER A 336 29.83 57.05 6.68
CA SER A 336 30.76 56.95 7.82
C SER A 336 31.06 55.59 8.44
N SER A 337 32.37 55.35 8.44
CA SER A 337 33.17 54.27 9.01
C SER A 337 33.11 54.18 10.53
N SER A 338 33.08 52.97 11.07
CA SER A 338 33.99 52.60 12.17
C SER A 338 34.11 51.08 12.30
N SER A 339 35.34 50.67 12.55
CA SER A 339 35.85 49.32 12.72
C SER A 339 35.50 48.73 14.08
N SER A 340 35.10 47.46 14.13
CA SER A 340 35.45 46.56 15.22
C SER A 340 35.42 45.11 14.76
N SER A 341 36.56 44.46 14.96
CA SER A 341 36.81 43.04 14.77
C SER A 341 36.33 42.24 15.98
N SER A 342 35.58 41.15 15.77
CA SER A 342 35.56 40.03 16.72
C SER A 342 35.08 38.72 16.08
N SER A 343 36.01 37.76 16.12
CA SER A 343 35.82 36.33 16.37
C SER A 343 34.78 35.56 15.56
N SER A 344 35.30 34.87 14.55
CA SER A 344 34.79 33.65 13.94
C SER A 344 34.34 32.62 14.99
N SER A 345 33.03 32.43 15.12
CA SER A 345 32.45 31.18 15.60
C SER A 345 31.75 30.54 14.41
N SER A 346 32.38 29.51 13.86
CA SER A 346 31.80 28.63 12.86
C SER A 346 30.75 27.76 13.55
N SER A 347 29.59 28.32 13.83
CA SER A 347 28.38 27.53 13.96
C SER A 347 28.01 27.10 12.56
N SER A 348 28.17 25.81 12.28
CA SER A 348 27.45 25.17 11.18
C SER A 348 25.96 25.29 11.51
N SER A 349 25.36 26.42 11.13
CA SER A 349 23.92 26.55 11.02
C SER A 349 23.50 25.57 9.93
N SER A 350 23.18 24.35 10.34
CA SER A 350 22.40 23.44 9.51
C SER A 350 21.14 24.20 9.13
N ILE A 351 21.13 24.71 7.90
CA ILE A 351 19.96 25.31 7.27
C ILE A 351 18.85 24.27 7.46
N PRO A 352 17.75 24.59 8.15
CA PRO A 352 16.65 23.65 8.30
C PRO A 352 16.21 23.32 6.88
N ILE A 353 16.36 22.04 6.50
CA ILE A 353 15.91 21.56 5.20
C ILE A 353 14.42 21.90 5.15
N PRO A 354 13.98 22.78 4.23
CA PRO A 354 12.59 23.18 4.19
C PRO A 354 11.74 21.94 4.01
N SER A 355 10.73 21.82 4.87
CA SER A 355 9.52 21.02 4.74
C SER A 355 9.22 20.75 3.24
N LEU A 356 9.64 19.58 2.76
CA LEU A 356 9.40 19.18 1.38
C LEU A 356 8.03 18.52 1.39
N ASN A 357 6.96 19.29 1.16
CA ASN A 357 5.71 18.70 0.73
C ASN A 357 5.95 18.10 -0.67
N LEU A 358 6.30 16.81 -0.68
CA LEU A 358 6.78 16.06 -1.85
C LEU A 358 5.70 15.74 -2.87
N PHE A 359 4.45 16.09 -2.59
CA PHE A 359 3.37 16.13 -3.54
C PHE A 359 2.42 17.25 -3.05
N PRO A 360 2.71 18.53 -3.35
CA PRO A 360 1.96 19.65 -2.78
C PRO A 360 0.49 19.68 -3.21
N GLN A 361 0.11 18.82 -4.15
CA GLN A 361 -1.24 18.65 -4.65
C GLN A 361 -1.92 17.42 -4.07
N ILE A 362 -1.26 16.59 -3.24
CA ILE A 362 -1.81 15.35 -2.70
C ILE A 362 -1.92 15.47 -1.18
N ASN A 363 -3.11 15.24 -0.65
CA ASN A 363 -3.36 15.09 0.79
C ASN A 363 -3.88 13.68 1.04
N ILE A 364 -3.34 12.99 2.04
CA ILE A 364 -3.75 11.65 2.44
C ILE A 364 -4.37 11.75 3.83
N HIS A 365 -5.69 11.60 3.92
CA HIS A 365 -6.41 11.67 5.19
C HIS A 365 -6.61 10.26 5.77
N LEU A 366 -6.22 10.07 7.02
CA LEU A 366 -6.38 8.78 7.72
C LEU A 366 -7.68 8.74 8.50
N LEU A 367 -8.43 7.64 8.36
CA LEU A 367 -9.69 7.38 9.03
C LEU A 367 -9.63 6.00 9.70
N LEU A 368 -10.15 5.89 10.92
CA LEU A 368 -10.17 4.62 11.67
C LEU A 368 -11.55 4.34 12.28
N GLY A 369 -12.04 3.12 12.05
CA GLY A 369 -13.21 2.55 12.72
C GLY A 369 -14.04 1.67 11.79
N GLU A 370 -15.18 1.19 12.29
CA GLU A 370 -16.08 0.37 11.47
C GLU A 370 -16.78 1.25 10.43
N PHE A 371 -16.75 0.81 9.16
CA PHE A 371 -17.66 1.34 8.15
C PHE A 371 -19.06 0.75 8.44
N PRO A 372 -20.16 1.52 8.29
CA PRO A 372 -20.27 2.91 7.84
C PRO A 372 -20.08 3.98 8.91
N ASP A 373 -19.87 3.62 10.18
CA ASP A 373 -19.92 4.53 11.32
C ASP A 373 -18.95 5.71 11.22
N VAL A 374 -17.74 5.46 10.72
CA VAL A 374 -16.71 6.47 10.50
C VAL A 374 -17.15 7.56 9.51
N LEU A 375 -17.99 7.21 8.54
CA LEU A 375 -18.42 8.08 7.44
C LEU A 375 -19.87 8.58 7.61
N ARG A 376 -20.44 8.47 8.82
CA ARG A 376 -21.75 9.05 9.15
C ARG A 376 -21.72 10.57 9.31
N ASP A 377 -20.54 11.15 9.51
CA ASP A 377 -20.41 12.59 9.68
C ASP A 377 -20.85 13.31 8.38
N PRO A 378 -21.79 14.29 8.46
CA PRO A 378 -22.25 15.05 7.31
C PRO A 378 -21.14 15.69 6.48
N ILE A 379 -19.94 15.91 7.02
CA ILE A 379 -18.79 16.44 6.27
C ILE A 379 -18.39 15.57 5.06
N PHE A 380 -18.72 14.27 5.08
CA PHE A 380 -18.38 13.33 4.01
C PHE A 380 -19.48 13.20 2.94
N ASN A 381 -20.67 13.75 3.18
CA ASN A 381 -21.79 13.66 2.25
C ASN A 381 -21.47 14.42 0.96
N GLY A 382 -21.56 13.71 -0.17
CA GLY A 382 -21.23 14.28 -1.47
C GLY A 382 -19.77 14.76 -1.59
N LEU A 383 -18.84 14.19 -0.83
CA LEU A 383 -17.43 14.61 -0.87
C LEU A 383 -16.65 13.92 -1.99
N PHE A 384 -16.91 12.64 -2.24
CA PHE A 384 -16.02 11.78 -3.01
C PHE A 384 -16.42 11.67 -4.49
N ASP A 385 -15.41 11.69 -5.35
CA ASP A 385 -15.53 11.43 -6.79
C ASP A 385 -15.34 9.95 -7.11
N VAL A 386 -14.45 9.28 -6.36
CA VAL A 386 -14.15 7.86 -6.51
C VAL A 386 -14.21 7.20 -5.15
N ILE A 387 -14.96 6.10 -5.05
CA ILE A 387 -15.00 5.26 -3.85
C ILE A 387 -14.56 3.86 -4.28
N CYS A 388 -13.52 3.36 -3.60
CA CYS A 388 -12.95 2.04 -3.77
C CYS A 388 -13.30 1.20 -2.54
N LEU A 389 -14.24 0.27 -2.71
CA LEU A 389 -14.59 -0.72 -1.69
C LEU A 389 -13.84 -2.02 -1.96
N ASP A 390 -13.02 -2.48 -1.02
CA ASP A 390 -12.49 -3.84 -1.10
C ASP A 390 -13.58 -4.88 -0.80
N SER A 391 -13.39 -6.08 -1.31
CA SER A 391 -14.29 -7.24 -1.30
C SER A 391 -14.93 -7.56 0.06
N THR A 392 -14.25 -7.29 1.16
CA THR A 392 -14.77 -7.51 2.52
C THR A 392 -15.85 -6.50 2.95
N SER A 393 -15.98 -5.38 2.24
CA SER A 393 -16.92 -4.28 2.52
C SER A 393 -18.10 -4.20 1.54
N ALA A 394 -18.30 -5.23 0.69
CA ALA A 394 -19.37 -5.25 -0.31
C ALA A 394 -20.79 -5.09 0.29
N LYS A 395 -21.00 -5.51 1.55
CA LYS A 395 -22.29 -5.40 2.25
C LYS A 395 -22.70 -3.95 2.57
N GLU A 396 -21.77 -3.00 2.46
CA GLU A 396 -21.94 -1.64 2.95
C GLU A 396 -22.25 -0.65 1.80
N PHE A 397 -22.55 -1.19 0.60
CA PHE A 397 -22.80 -0.45 -0.65
C PHE A 397 -23.94 0.58 -0.56
N ASN A 398 -24.98 0.32 0.24
CA ASN A 398 -26.17 1.19 0.31
C ASN A 398 -25.86 2.62 0.78
N ILE A 399 -24.74 2.83 1.48
CA ILE A 399 -24.35 4.13 2.05
C ILE A 399 -23.42 4.90 1.09
N VAL A 400 -22.79 4.21 0.14
CA VAL A 400 -21.87 4.79 -0.86
C VAL A 400 -22.54 5.90 -1.68
N ASN A 401 -23.82 5.72 -2.03
CA ASN A 401 -24.58 6.71 -2.82
C ASN A 401 -24.67 8.08 -2.14
N GLN A 402 -24.72 8.14 -0.80
CA GLN A 402 -24.81 9.40 -0.06
C GLN A 402 -23.45 10.12 0.01
N LEU A 403 -22.37 9.36 -0.08
CA LEU A 403 -21.00 9.84 0.00
C LEU A 403 -20.48 10.37 -1.36
N CYS A 404 -21.02 9.87 -2.47
CA CYS A 404 -20.66 10.30 -3.82
C CYS A 404 -21.16 11.71 -4.15
N ARG A 405 -20.33 12.51 -4.83
CA ARG A 405 -20.78 13.76 -5.48
C ARG A 405 -21.90 13.48 -6.48
N ALA A 406 -22.85 14.42 -6.60
CA ALA A 406 -24.02 14.29 -7.47
C ALA A 406 -23.71 14.05 -8.97
N ASN A 407 -22.49 14.37 -9.43
CA ASN A 407 -22.02 14.16 -10.80
C ASN A 407 -20.81 13.19 -10.88
N ALA A 408 -20.55 12.39 -9.85
CA ALA A 408 -19.43 11.44 -9.85
C ALA A 408 -19.68 10.35 -10.92
N PRO A 409 -18.81 10.25 -11.95
CA PRO A 409 -19.09 9.40 -13.10
C PRO A 409 -19.01 7.90 -12.79
N ASN A 410 -18.28 7.49 -11.75
CA ASN A 410 -17.91 6.09 -11.56
C ASN A 410 -17.94 5.67 -10.08
N GLN A 411 -18.81 4.72 -9.74
CA GLN A 411 -18.68 3.93 -8.52
C GLN A 411 -17.88 2.67 -8.85
N ILE A 412 -16.76 2.44 -8.17
CA ILE A 412 -15.97 1.23 -8.35
C ILE A 412 -16.29 0.29 -7.19
N GLU A 413 -17.20 -0.63 -7.45
CA GLU A 413 -17.25 -1.86 -6.67
C GLU A 413 -16.31 -2.85 -7.36
N ILE A 414 -15.21 -3.21 -6.69
CA ILE A 414 -14.22 -4.10 -7.30
C ILE A 414 -14.84 -5.46 -7.65
N GLU A 415 -15.89 -5.89 -6.93
CA GLU A 415 -16.67 -7.08 -7.30
C GLU A 415 -17.47 -6.89 -8.61
N LYS A 416 -18.08 -5.73 -8.87
CA LYS A 416 -18.79 -5.46 -10.12
C LYS A 416 -17.85 -5.28 -11.31
N GLU A 417 -16.66 -4.70 -11.11
CA GLU A 417 -15.62 -4.64 -12.15
C GLU A 417 -15.10 -6.04 -12.48
N LYS A 418 -14.78 -6.88 -11.46
CA LYS A 418 -14.43 -8.29 -11.67
C LYS A 418 -15.55 -9.07 -12.38
N GLU A 419 -16.81 -8.82 -12.03
CA GLU A 419 -17.94 -9.49 -12.66
C GLU A 419 -18.17 -9.00 -14.10
N LYS A 420 -18.01 -7.70 -14.37
CA LYS A 420 -18.04 -7.12 -15.72
C LYS A 420 -16.90 -7.63 -16.59
N GLU A 421 -15.69 -7.72 -16.04
CA GLU A 421 -14.52 -8.22 -16.73
C GLU A 421 -14.65 -9.72 -17.02
N LYS A 422 -15.15 -10.50 -16.05
CA LYS A 422 -15.51 -11.92 -16.23
C LYS A 422 -16.56 -12.09 -17.33
N GLN A 423 -17.64 -11.31 -17.31
CA GLN A 423 -18.66 -11.33 -18.37
C GLN A 423 -18.11 -10.91 -19.73
N ARG A 424 -17.17 -9.97 -19.78
CA ARG A 424 -16.52 -9.53 -21.02
C ARG A 424 -15.61 -10.62 -21.59
N LYS A 425 -14.77 -11.25 -20.76
CA LYS A 425 -13.92 -12.38 -21.15
C LYS A 425 -14.74 -13.61 -21.56
N GLU A 426 -15.85 -13.87 -20.88
CA GLU A 426 -16.77 -14.97 -21.23
C GLU A 426 -17.44 -14.74 -22.59
N LYS A 427 -17.86 -13.51 -22.88
CA LYS A 427 -18.35 -13.11 -24.21
C LYS A 427 -17.27 -13.23 -25.30
N GLU A 428 -16.05 -12.79 -25.03
CA GLU A 428 -14.93 -12.94 -25.98
C GLU A 428 -14.62 -14.42 -26.26
N LYS A 429 -14.68 -15.29 -25.25
CA LYS A 429 -14.49 -16.74 -25.39
C LYS A 429 -15.61 -17.40 -26.19
N GLU A 430 -16.86 -16.98 -26.02
CA GLU A 430 -18.00 -17.44 -26.84
C GLU A 430 -17.88 -16.99 -28.30
N GLN A 431 -17.48 -15.74 -28.55
CA GLN A 431 -17.24 -15.24 -29.90
C GLN A 431 -16.13 -16.03 -30.60
N LEU A 432 -15.03 -16.32 -29.91
CA LEU A 432 -13.93 -17.12 -30.46
C LEU A 432 -14.37 -18.56 -30.80
N LYS A 433 -15.19 -19.18 -29.93
CA LYS A 433 -15.79 -20.50 -30.19
C LYS A 433 -16.71 -20.48 -31.42
N ALA A 434 -17.55 -19.45 -31.56
CA ALA A 434 -18.45 -19.30 -32.70
C ALA A 434 -17.68 -19.15 -34.03
N ILE A 435 -16.61 -18.34 -34.04
CA ILE A 435 -15.73 -18.18 -35.21
C ILE A 435 -15.06 -19.51 -35.59
N LEU A 436 -14.58 -20.27 -34.59
CA LEU A 436 -13.97 -21.58 -34.82
C LEU A 436 -14.98 -22.62 -35.33
N GLN A 437 -16.23 -22.56 -34.86
CA GLN A 437 -17.31 -23.45 -35.30
C GLN A 437 -17.76 -23.14 -36.74
N GLN A 438 -17.87 -21.85 -37.10
CA GLN A 438 -18.13 -21.44 -38.48
C GLN A 438 -17.01 -21.86 -39.43
N ARG A 439 -15.74 -21.74 -39.02
CA ARG A 439 -14.59 -22.24 -39.79
C ARG A 439 -14.57 -23.76 -39.95
N ARG A 440 -15.20 -24.51 -39.04
CA ARG A 440 -15.36 -25.97 -39.12
C ARG A 440 -16.54 -26.39 -40.00
N GLN A 441 -17.58 -25.57 -40.10
CA GLN A 441 -18.77 -25.84 -40.92
C GLN A 441 -18.63 -25.34 -42.37
N GLY A 442 -17.71 -24.41 -42.63
CA GLY A 442 -17.36 -23.96 -43.98
C GLY A 442 -16.25 -24.77 -44.67
N LYS A 443 -16.01 -26.01 -44.24
CA LYS A 443 -15.09 -26.97 -44.87
C LYS A 443 -15.85 -28.15 -45.47
#